data_AF-A0A1H4BFQ1-F1
#
_entry.id   AF-A0A1H4BFQ1-F1
#
_cell.length_a   1.000
_cell.length_b   1.000
_cell.length_c   1.000
_cell.angle_alpha   90.00
_cell.angle_beta   90.00
_cell.angle_gamma   90.00
#
_symmetry.space_group_name_H-M   'P 1'
#
loop_
_entity.id
_entity.type
_entity.pdbx_description
1 polymer ?
#
loop_
_entity_poly.entity_id
_entity_poly.type
_entity_poly.pdbx_seq_one_letter_code
_entity_poly.pdbx_strand_id
1 'polypeptide(L)'
;MPDSERYAALDLGSNSFHLLLAEFRDQRMVRLHTDRAMVRLAEGLDAERNLDPTIAERALSALHRFRPVLTKLPADHIRVVGTNTLRAAANADGFLEAAERIL
;
A
#
# COMPACT_ATOMS: atom_id res chain seq x y z
N MET A 1 3.50 27.17 -15.36
CA MET A 1 2.35 26.52 -14.68
C MET A 1 2.70 26.49 -13.21
N PRO A 2 1.82 26.85 -12.25
CA PRO A 2 2.15 26.66 -10.85
C PRO A 2 2.52 25.18 -10.65
N ASP A 3 3.54 24.92 -9.84
CA ASP A 3 3.99 23.56 -9.54
C ASP A 3 2.77 22.73 -9.09
N SER A 4 2.34 21.80 -9.95
CA SER A 4 1.25 20.91 -9.57
C SER A 4 1.85 19.75 -8.80
N GLU A 5 1.62 19.75 -7.49
CA GLU A 5 2.20 18.77 -6.59
C GLU A 5 1.32 17.52 -6.57
N ARG A 6 1.89 16.39 -6.99
CA ARG A 6 1.20 15.10 -6.95
C ARG A 6 1.58 14.34 -5.69
N TYR A 7 0.59 13.69 -5.09
CA TYR A 7 0.71 12.94 -3.86
C TYR A 7 0.09 11.56 -4.03
N ALA A 8 0.68 10.56 -3.37
CA ALA A 8 0.10 9.22 -3.32
C ALA A 8 -0.10 8.74 -1.88
N ALA A 9 -1.25 8.12 -1.64
CA ALA A 9 -1.54 7.39 -0.42
C ALA A 9 -1.77 5.91 -0.76
N LEU A 10 -1.09 5.02 -0.05
CA LEU A 10 -1.28 3.58 -0.13
C LEU A 10 -1.69 3.04 1.25
N ASP A 11 -2.92 2.55 1.34
CA ASP A 11 -3.48 1.92 2.53
C ASP A 11 -3.40 0.39 2.41
N LEU A 12 -2.67 -0.23 3.34
CA LEU A 12 -2.49 -1.67 3.45
C LEU A 12 -3.50 -2.24 4.46
N GLY A 13 -4.75 -2.33 4.00
CA GLY A 13 -5.88 -2.83 4.76
C GLY A 13 -5.89 -4.34 4.96
N SER A 14 -6.63 -4.79 5.98
CA SER A 14 -6.84 -6.21 6.30
C SER A 14 -7.53 -7.01 5.18
N ASN A 15 -8.39 -6.36 4.38
CA ASN A 15 -9.16 -7.02 3.32
C ASN A 15 -8.66 -6.61 1.92
N SER A 16 -8.35 -5.34 1.74
CA SER A 16 -7.91 -4.79 0.47
C SER A 16 -6.85 -3.72 0.66
N PHE A 17 -6.00 -3.58 -0.35
CA PHE A 17 -5.09 -2.45 -0.47
C PHE A 17 -5.70 -1.39 -1.37
N HIS A 18 -5.50 -0.12 -1.03
CA HIS A 18 -6.01 1.03 -1.78
C HIS A 18 -4.89 2.00 -2.12
N LEU A 19 -4.73 2.30 -3.40
CA LEU A 19 -3.86 3.35 -3.90
C LEU A 19 -4.71 4.55 -4.34
N LEU A 20 -4.34 5.74 -3.91
CA LEU A 20 -4.89 7.01 -4.36
C LEU A 20 -3.75 7.92 -4.82
N LEU A 21 -3.81 8.35 -6.08
CA LEU A 21 -2.99 9.44 -6.62
C LEU A 21 -3.86 10.69 -6.73
N ALA A 22 -3.40 11.79 -6.16
CA ALA A 22 -4.07 13.08 -6.23
C ALA A 22 -3.08 14.18 -6.59
N GLU A 23 -3.59 15.29 -7.11
CA GLU A 23 -2.86 16.50 -7.45
C GLU A 23 -3.41 17.66 -6.65
N PHE A 24 -2.53 18.39 -5.98
CA PHE A 24 -2.87 19.64 -5.33
C PHE A 24 -2.71 20.77 -6.35
N ARG A 25 -3.83 21.42 -6.69
CA ARG A 25 -3.87 22.58 -7.59
C ARG A 25 -5.01 23.50 -7.20
N ASP A 26 -4.86 24.81 -7.35
CA ASP A 26 -5.88 25.81 -7.00
C ASP A 26 -6.43 25.63 -5.56
N GLN A 27 -5.55 25.34 -4.61
CA GLN A 27 -5.89 25.10 -3.19
C GLN A 27 -6.86 23.94 -2.94
N ARG A 28 -6.93 22.97 -3.86
CA ARG A 28 -7.79 21.78 -3.75
C ARG A 28 -7.02 20.51 -4.14
N MET A 29 -7.42 19.40 -3.52
CA MET A 29 -6.97 18.07 -3.91
C MET A 29 -7.88 17.52 -5.02
N VAL A 30 -7.30 17.21 -6.17
CA VAL A 30 -7.97 16.58 -7.30
C VAL A 30 -7.49 15.15 -7.45
N ARG A 31 -8.40 14.19 -7.32
CA ARG A 31 -8.10 12.78 -7.56
C ARG A 31 -7.75 12.55 -9.03
N LEU A 32 -6.59 11.94 -9.29
CA LEU A 32 -6.13 11.60 -10.63
C LEU A 32 -6.31 10.12 -10.94
N HIS A 33 -5.99 9.25 -9.98
CA HIS A 33 -6.05 7.80 -10.18
C HIS A 33 -6.30 7.06 -8.87
N THR A 34 -6.97 5.92 -8.98
CA THR A 34 -7.15 4.98 -7.87
C THR A 34 -6.97 3.56 -8.36
N ASP A 35 -6.33 2.73 -7.56
CA ASP A 35 -6.27 1.28 -7.77
C ASP A 35 -6.60 0.56 -6.46
N ARG A 36 -7.12 -0.65 -6.56
CA ARG A 36 -7.51 -1.49 -5.44
C ARG A 36 -7.19 -2.95 -5.71
N ALA A 37 -6.59 -3.61 -4.72
CA ALA A 37 -6.34 -5.04 -4.75
C ALA A 37 -7.05 -5.75 -3.60
N MET A 38 -7.80 -6.81 -3.90
CA MET A 38 -8.33 -7.72 -2.89
C MET A 38 -7.22 -8.66 -2.45
N VAL A 39 -6.72 -8.47 -1.22
CA VAL A 39 -5.60 -9.27 -0.69
C VAL A 39 -6.03 -10.18 0.44
N ARG A 40 -7.09 -9.82 1.18
CA ARG A 40 -7.66 -10.61 2.29
C ARG A 40 -6.60 -11.07 3.30
N LEU A 41 -5.69 -10.18 3.68
CA LEU A 41 -4.62 -10.46 4.66
C LEU A 41 -5.16 -11.09 5.94
N ALA A 42 -6.32 -10.63 6.44
CA ALA A 42 -6.90 -11.17 7.67
C ALA A 42 -7.28 -12.65 7.58
N GLU A 43 -7.67 -13.14 6.40
CA GLU A 43 -7.96 -14.56 6.19
C GLU A 43 -6.69 -15.42 6.21
N GLY A 44 -5.51 -14.80 6.11
CA GLY A 44 -4.22 -15.48 6.17
C GLY A 44 -3.60 -15.55 7.55
N LEU A 45 -4.25 -15.06 8.61
CA LEU A 45 -3.76 -15.29 9.96
C LEU A 45 -4.21 -16.65 10.47
N ASP A 46 -3.25 -17.50 10.83
CA ASP A 46 -3.51 -18.74 11.56
C ASP A 46 -3.80 -18.48 13.06
N ALA A 47 -3.99 -19.55 13.84
CA ALA A 47 -4.28 -19.45 15.27
C ALA A 47 -3.12 -18.81 16.07
N GLU A 48 -1.89 -19.00 15.58
CA GLU A 48 -0.65 -18.46 16.12
C GLU A 48 -0.35 -17.04 15.59
N ARG A 49 -1.22 -16.49 14.75
CA ARG A 49 -1.10 -15.18 14.08
C ARG A 49 0.05 -15.10 13.07
N ASN A 50 0.50 -16.22 12.51
CA ASN A 50 1.39 -16.16 11.35
C ASN A 50 0.57 -15.86 10.11
N LEU A 51 1.13 -15.03 9.25
CA LEU A 51 0.59 -14.73 7.93
C LEU A 51 0.95 -15.87 6.96
N ASP A 52 -0.10 -16.41 6.33
CA ASP A 52 -0.02 -17.41 5.28
C ASP A 52 0.86 -16.92 4.12
N PRO A 53 1.86 -17.70 3.69
CA PRO A 53 2.80 -17.30 2.62
C PRO A 53 2.12 -17.02 1.28
N THR A 54 1.07 -17.76 0.90
CA THR A 54 0.34 -17.53 -0.35
C THR A 54 -0.43 -16.21 -0.31
N ILE A 55 -0.98 -15.85 0.85
CA ILE A 55 -1.65 -14.56 1.05
C ILE A 55 -0.64 -13.41 1.08
N ALA A 56 0.52 -13.61 1.71
CA ALA A 56 1.63 -12.67 1.69
C ALA A 56 2.11 -12.40 0.25
N GLU A 57 2.33 -13.45 -0.56
CA GLU A 57 2.76 -13.32 -1.96
C GLU A 57 1.74 -12.56 -2.81
N ARG A 58 0.43 -12.81 -2.62
CA ARG A 58 -0.64 -12.04 -3.27
C ARG A 58 -0.59 -10.56 -2.87
N ALA A 59 -0.35 -10.26 -1.59
CA ALA A 59 -0.21 -8.89 -1.11
C ALA A 59 1.03 -8.20 -1.70
N LEU A 60 2.19 -8.88 -1.74
CA LEU A 60 3.41 -8.36 -2.39
C LEU A 60 3.23 -8.13 -3.89
N SER A 61 2.50 -9.02 -4.56
CA SER A 61 2.14 -8.86 -5.98
C SER A 61 1.29 -7.61 -6.22
N ALA A 62 0.40 -7.26 -5.30
CA ALA A 62 -0.34 -6.00 -5.35
C ALA A 62 0.58 -4.78 -5.21
N LEU A 63 1.59 -4.83 -4.32
CA LEU A 63 2.57 -3.76 -4.19
C LEU A 63 3.39 -3.56 -5.47
N HIS A 64 3.81 -4.66 -6.12
CA HIS A 64 4.47 -4.58 -7.43
C HIS A 64 3.60 -3.89 -8.49
N ARG A 65 2.28 -4.11 -8.44
CA ARG A 65 1.32 -3.45 -9.34
C ARG A 65 1.22 -1.94 -9.06
N PHE A 66 1.29 -1.52 -7.80
CA PHE A 66 1.21 -0.12 -7.41
C PHE A 66 2.50 0.67 -7.62
N ARG A 67 3.65 -0.01 -7.54
CA ARG A 67 5.00 0.58 -7.66
C ARG A 67 5.14 1.57 -8.82
N PRO A 68 4.69 1.28 -10.07
CA PRO A 68 4.88 2.20 -11.20
C PRO A 68 4.16 3.56 -11.04
N VAL A 69 3.14 3.66 -10.18
CA VAL A 69 2.51 4.93 -9.84
C VAL A 69 3.37 5.69 -8.82
N LEU A 70 3.88 4.99 -7.82
CA LEU A 70 4.66 5.56 -6.72
C LEU A 70 6.03 6.05 -7.19
N THR A 71 6.73 5.30 -8.04
CA THR A 71 8.09 5.64 -8.51
C THR A 71 8.16 6.91 -9.38
N LYS A 72 7.01 7.50 -9.74
CA LYS A 72 6.92 8.76 -10.48
C LYS A 72 6.82 9.99 -9.56
N LEU A 73 6.84 9.78 -8.25
CA LEU A 73 6.67 10.82 -7.23
C LEU A 73 7.92 10.94 -6.35
N PRO A 74 8.19 12.14 -5.82
CA PRO A 74 9.11 12.31 -4.70
C PRO A 74 8.70 11.46 -3.49
N ALA A 75 9.68 10.95 -2.72
CA ALA A 75 9.41 10.06 -1.59
C ALA A 75 8.59 10.73 -0.46
N ASP A 76 8.83 12.02 -0.23
CA ASP A 76 8.10 12.89 0.70
C ASP A 76 6.64 13.12 0.30
N HIS A 77 6.28 12.85 -0.96
CA HIS A 77 4.92 12.93 -1.47
C HIS A 77 4.15 11.61 -1.39
N ILE A 78 4.77 10.55 -0.86
CA ILE A 78 4.20 9.22 -0.75
C ILE A 78 3.96 8.87 0.72
N ARG A 79 2.75 8.42 1.04
CA ARG A 79 2.45 7.85 2.35
C ARG A 79 1.88 6.46 2.22
N VAL A 80 2.60 5.48 2.79
CA VAL A 80 2.14 4.10 2.92
C VAL A 80 1.77 3.83 4.37
N VAL A 81 0.60 3.27 4.64
CA VAL A 81 0.11 2.97 5.99
C VAL A 81 -0.41 1.54 6.08
N GLY A 82 0.02 0.81 7.11
CA GLY A 82 -0.49 -0.52 7.44
C GLY A 82 -1.47 -0.48 8.61
N THR A 83 -2.50 -1.33 8.56
CA THR A 83 -3.56 -1.35 9.57
C THR A 83 -3.47 -2.60 10.47
N ASN A 84 -4.60 -3.07 11.01
CA ASN A 84 -4.69 -4.02 12.10
C ASN A 84 -3.96 -5.35 11.83
N THR A 85 -4.13 -5.94 10.64
CA THR A 85 -3.61 -7.29 10.37
C THR A 85 -2.08 -7.34 10.38
N LEU A 86 -1.42 -6.34 9.79
CA LEU A 86 0.05 -6.26 9.78
C LEU A 86 0.62 -6.06 11.18
N ARG A 87 -0.09 -5.32 12.05
CA ARG A 87 0.30 -5.15 13.46
C ARG A 87 0.02 -6.41 14.31
N ALA A 88 -0.95 -7.23 13.92
CA ALA A 88 -1.33 -8.43 14.66
C ALA A 88 -0.49 -9.66 14.28
N ALA A 89 0.05 -9.70 13.06
CA ALA A 89 0.81 -10.83 12.55
C ALA A 89 2.14 -11.01 13.30
N ALA A 90 2.43 -12.22 13.77
CA ALA A 90 3.64 -12.55 14.52
C ALA A 90 4.91 -12.53 13.65
N ASN A 91 4.76 -12.83 12.36
CA ASN A 91 5.82 -12.85 11.36
C ASN A 91 5.73 -11.66 10.37
N ALA A 92 5.16 -10.53 10.80
CA ALA A 92 4.96 -9.35 9.96
C ALA A 92 6.27 -8.78 9.42
N ASP A 93 7.34 -8.82 10.19
CA ASP A 93 8.62 -8.18 9.85
C ASP A 93 9.16 -8.65 8.49
N GLY A 94 9.14 -9.96 8.23
CA GLY A 94 9.59 -10.49 6.93
C GLY A 94 8.73 -10.02 5.75
N PHE A 95 7.42 -9.83 5.98
CA PHE A 95 6.54 -9.24 4.97
C PHE A 95 6.83 -7.74 4.78
N LEU A 96 7.03 -6.99 5.87
CA LEU A 96 7.30 -5.56 5.83
C LEU A 96 8.63 -5.26 5.13
N GLU A 97 9.70 -6.00 5.42
CA GLU A 97 10.99 -5.90 4.73
C GLU A 97 10.87 -6.20 3.22
N ALA A 98 10.03 -7.17 2.85
CA ALA A 98 9.76 -7.44 1.44
C ALA A 98 8.96 -6.30 0.79
N ALA A 99 7.95 -5.77 1.48
CA ALA A 99 7.14 -4.64 1.02
C ALA A 99 7.98 -3.37 0.82
N GLU A 100 8.87 -3.04 1.76
CA GLU A 100 9.77 -1.89 1.70
C GLU A 100 10.75 -1.97 0.52
N ARG A 101 11.22 -3.17 0.16
CA ARG A 101 12.08 -3.35 -1.04
C ARG A 101 11.32 -3.18 -2.36
N ILE A 102 10.01 -3.37 -2.34
CA ILE A 102 9.16 -3.24 -3.53
C ILE A 102 8.81 -1.78 -3.80
N LEU A 103 8.50 -1.01 -2.75
CA LEU A 103 7.99 0.36 -2.85
C LEU A 103 9.11 1.37 -3.10
#